data_AF-A0A7L4ZBU0-F1
#
_entry.id   AF-A0A7L4ZBU0-F1
#
_cell.length_a   1.000
_cell.length_b   1.000
_cell.length_c   1.000
_cell.angle_alpha   90.00
_cell.angle_beta   90.00
_cell.angle_gamma   90.00
#
_symmetry.space_group_name_H-M   'P 1'
#
loop_
_entity.id
_entity.type
_entity.pdbx_description
1 polymer ?
#
loop_
_entity_poly.entity_id
_entity_poly.type
_entity_poly.pdbx_seq_one_letter_code
_entity_poly.pdbx_strand_id
1 'polypeptide(L)'
;MALAAGPAHATGPALTAGPARAAGSALTAGPARTEGSALAVVTALAAPGESVTVDTVGRLAADGTVTLTGTYRCTGNTGPVFVTSGLSQRDPRVRHGIGGTVARCDGTTRTWSNSGQVTGETLRPGTAHVQATVMELRPVGLVPLPVFHATADQDITLVRG
;
A
#
# COMPACT_ATOMS: atom_id res chain seq x y z
N MET A 1 56.43 -16.96 -19.03
CA MET A 1 54.98 -17.22 -19.17
C MET A 1 54.41 -16.09 -20.00
N ALA A 2 53.78 -16.44 -21.12
CA ALA A 2 53.50 -15.58 -22.26
C ALA A 2 52.25 -14.72 -22.11
N LEU A 3 52.15 -13.69 -22.97
CA LEU A 3 51.01 -13.19 -23.78
C LEU A 3 51.18 -11.66 -23.94
N ALA A 4 51.61 -11.15 -25.11
CA ALA A 4 50.81 -10.92 -26.35
C ALA A 4 49.71 -9.85 -26.12
N ALA A 5 49.41 -8.89 -26.99
CA ALA A 5 49.90 -8.41 -28.28
C ALA A 5 49.28 -7.00 -28.49
N GLY A 6 49.83 -6.19 -29.41
CA GLY A 6 49.21 -4.93 -29.90
C GLY A 6 47.91 -5.15 -30.71
N PRO A 7 47.38 -4.21 -31.52
CA PRO A 7 48.14 -3.27 -32.36
C PRO A 7 47.52 -1.85 -32.54
N ALA A 8 48.05 -1.15 -33.54
CA ALA A 8 47.98 0.26 -33.87
C ALA A 8 46.80 0.72 -34.75
N HIS A 9 46.71 2.05 -34.87
CA HIS A 9 45.82 2.91 -35.65
C HIS A 9 45.63 2.58 -37.14
N ALA A 10 44.48 3.00 -37.71
CA ALA A 10 44.41 3.51 -39.08
C ALA A 10 43.19 4.45 -39.30
N THR A 11 43.40 5.46 -40.14
CA THR A 11 42.47 6.51 -40.61
C THR A 11 42.12 6.25 -42.08
N GLY A 12 40.88 6.50 -42.55
CA GLY A 12 40.55 6.46 -44.00
C GLY A 12 39.05 6.68 -44.33
N PRO A 13 38.70 7.06 -45.59
CA PRO A 13 37.74 8.15 -45.87
C PRO A 13 36.38 7.76 -46.53
N ALA A 14 35.67 8.80 -47.00
CA ALA A 14 34.25 8.92 -47.34
C ALA A 14 33.79 8.52 -48.77
N LEU A 15 32.45 8.58 -48.94
CA LEU A 15 31.61 8.76 -50.14
C LEU A 15 31.17 7.52 -50.96
N THR A 16 29.84 7.34 -51.13
CA THR A 16 29.10 7.51 -52.42
C THR A 16 27.62 7.14 -52.30
N ALA A 17 26.79 7.78 -53.12
CA ALA A 17 25.33 7.70 -53.16
C ALA A 17 24.79 6.62 -54.13
N GLY A 18 23.56 6.14 -53.91
CA GLY A 18 22.79 5.29 -54.85
C GLY A 18 21.35 5.00 -54.36
N PRO A 19 20.38 4.69 -55.25
CA PRO A 19 19.05 5.30 -55.26
C PRO A 19 17.88 4.49 -54.65
N ALA A 20 16.72 5.17 -54.59
CA ALA A 20 15.42 4.75 -54.10
C ALA A 20 14.63 3.78 -55.01
N ARG A 21 13.76 2.93 -54.40
CA ARG A 21 12.37 2.53 -54.78
C ARG A 21 12.00 1.26 -54.00
N ALA A 22 11.02 1.24 -53.09
CA ALA A 22 9.56 1.39 -53.19
C ALA A 22 8.83 0.02 -53.20
N ALA A 23 7.63 0.01 -52.59
CA ALA A 23 6.67 -1.08 -52.36
C ALA A 23 7.02 -2.01 -51.18
N GLY A 24 6.18 -2.24 -50.19
CA GLY A 24 4.80 -1.87 -49.94
C GLY A 24 4.28 -2.81 -48.84
N SER A 25 3.42 -2.32 -47.95
CA SER A 25 2.43 -3.14 -47.22
C SER A 25 1.54 -2.19 -46.42
N ALA A 26 0.32 -2.03 -46.91
CA ALA A 26 -0.76 -1.41 -46.16
C ALA A 26 -1.11 -2.31 -44.97
N LEU A 27 -1.01 -1.78 -43.76
CA LEU A 27 -1.60 -2.34 -42.56
C LEU A 27 -2.50 -1.26 -41.98
N THR A 28 -3.80 -1.45 -42.17
CA THR A 28 -4.87 -0.70 -41.50
C THR A 28 -4.78 -0.96 -39.99
N ALA A 29 -4.16 -0.04 -39.25
CA ALA A 29 -4.20 -0.03 -37.78
C ALA A 29 -5.49 0.68 -37.33
N GLY A 30 -6.43 -0.08 -36.75
CA GLY A 30 -7.59 0.47 -36.05
C GLY A 30 -7.19 1.15 -34.74
N PRO A 31 -7.99 2.10 -34.22
CA PRO A 31 -7.67 2.77 -32.96
C PRO A 31 -8.16 1.89 -31.80
N ALA A 32 -7.27 1.14 -31.18
CA ALA A 32 -7.50 0.64 -29.82
C ALA A 32 -6.77 1.57 -28.86
N ARG A 33 -7.43 2.68 -28.46
CA ARG A 33 -7.00 3.43 -27.27
C ARG A 33 -7.75 2.86 -26.09
N THR A 34 -7.12 1.90 -25.44
CA THR A 34 -7.53 1.41 -24.13
C THR A 34 -7.18 2.50 -23.12
N GLU A 35 -8.16 3.32 -22.73
CA GLU A 35 -8.05 4.21 -21.59
C GLU A 35 -8.12 3.37 -20.30
N GLY A 36 -7.00 2.77 -19.94
CA GLY A 36 -6.80 2.22 -18.61
C GLY A 36 -6.44 3.36 -17.66
N SER A 37 -7.43 3.98 -17.04
CA SER A 37 -7.21 4.87 -15.90
C SER A 37 -6.65 4.06 -14.73
N ALA A 38 -5.32 3.93 -14.67
CA ALA A 38 -4.64 3.48 -13.48
C ALA A 38 -4.81 4.57 -12.41
N LEU A 39 -5.77 4.37 -11.50
CA LEU A 39 -5.83 5.13 -10.26
C LEU A 39 -4.54 4.85 -9.49
N ALA A 40 -3.64 5.82 -9.47
CA ALA A 40 -2.48 5.79 -8.60
C ALA A 40 -3.01 5.79 -7.15
N VAL A 41 -2.96 4.62 -6.50
CA VAL A 41 -3.18 4.51 -5.05
C VAL A 41 -2.02 5.25 -4.40
N VAL A 42 -2.31 6.41 -3.83
CA VAL A 42 -1.36 7.13 -2.98
C VAL A 42 -1.29 6.35 -1.68
N THR A 43 -0.29 5.49 -1.54
CA THR A 43 0.05 4.88 -0.26
C THR A 43 0.44 6.01 0.69
N ALA A 44 -0.26 6.12 1.82
CA ALA A 44 0.15 6.99 2.90
C ALA A 44 1.61 6.67 3.27
N LEU A 45 2.47 7.69 3.27
CA LEU A 45 3.90 7.52 3.48
C LEU A 45 4.15 7.06 4.92
N ALA A 46 4.51 5.79 5.08
CA ALA A 46 5.07 5.30 6.33
C ALA A 46 6.43 5.96 6.58
N ALA A 47 6.78 6.17 7.85
CA ALA A 47 8.14 6.57 8.17
C ALA A 47 9.13 5.50 7.65
N PRO A 48 10.39 5.86 7.35
CA PRO A 48 11.33 4.93 6.73
C PRO A 48 11.46 3.59 7.48
N GLY A 49 11.06 2.50 6.81
CA GLY A 49 11.11 1.15 7.36
C GLY A 49 9.94 0.77 8.29
N GLU A 50 9.03 1.70 8.60
CA GLU A 50 7.81 1.41 9.35
C GLU A 50 6.70 0.96 8.41
N SER A 51 5.76 0.16 8.91
CA SER A 51 4.67 -0.36 8.08
C SER A 51 3.49 -0.83 8.91
N VAL A 52 2.32 -0.87 8.28
CA VAL A 52 1.14 -1.55 8.76
C VAL A 52 0.42 -2.16 7.56
N THR A 53 -0.18 -3.33 7.75
CA THR A 53 -0.94 -4.06 6.74
C THR A 53 -2.28 -4.48 7.33
N VAL A 54 -3.23 -4.76 6.45
CA VAL A 54 -4.54 -5.34 6.79
C VAL A 54 -4.67 -6.64 6.02
N ASP A 55 -5.04 -7.72 6.68
CA ASP A 55 -5.35 -8.98 6.00
C ASP A 55 -6.55 -8.78 5.07
N THR A 56 -6.54 -9.47 3.91
CA THR A 56 -7.56 -9.30 2.87
C THR A 56 -8.96 -9.79 3.28
N VAL A 57 -9.06 -10.50 4.40
CA VAL A 57 -10.31 -11.07 4.93
C VAL A 57 -10.53 -10.60 6.36
N GLY A 58 -11.68 -9.96 6.61
CA GLY A 58 -12.16 -9.64 7.95
C GLY A 58 -13.30 -10.57 8.36
N ARG A 59 -13.48 -10.79 9.66
CA ARG A 59 -14.57 -11.63 10.19
C ARG A 59 -15.69 -10.77 10.74
N LEU A 60 -16.93 -11.08 10.35
CA LEU A 60 -18.15 -10.47 10.85
C LEU A 60 -18.97 -11.53 11.58
N ALA A 61 -19.08 -11.40 12.90
CA ALA A 61 -19.91 -12.24 13.74
C ALA A 61 -21.40 -11.87 13.61
N ALA A 62 -22.27 -12.77 14.04
CA ALA A 62 -23.73 -12.61 13.94
C ALA A 62 -24.28 -11.43 14.77
N ASP A 63 -23.56 -11.01 15.82
CA ASP A 63 -23.90 -9.87 16.68
C ASP A 63 -23.41 -8.51 16.13
N GLY A 64 -22.78 -8.51 14.96
CA GLY A 64 -22.20 -7.31 14.35
C GLY A 64 -20.78 -6.98 14.82
N THR A 65 -20.16 -7.85 15.63
CA THR A 65 -18.74 -7.70 15.98
C THR A 65 -17.87 -8.02 14.76
N VAL A 66 -17.00 -7.08 14.41
CA VAL A 66 -15.98 -7.24 13.37
C VAL A 66 -14.65 -7.56 14.02
N THR A 67 -13.88 -8.45 13.42
CA THR A 67 -12.47 -8.69 13.75
C THR A 67 -11.60 -8.43 12.51
N LEU A 68 -10.61 -7.57 12.68
CA LEU A 68 -9.62 -7.18 11.68
C LEU A 68 -8.23 -7.57 12.18
N THR A 69 -7.39 -8.07 11.27
CA THR A 69 -6.04 -8.54 11.56
C THR A 69 -5.05 -8.03 10.52
N GLY A 70 -3.77 -8.16 10.82
CA GLY A 70 -2.69 -7.88 9.90
C GLY A 70 -1.34 -7.88 10.60
N THR A 71 -0.36 -7.21 10.01
CA THR A 71 0.97 -7.01 10.58
C THR A 71 1.37 -5.55 10.67
N TYR A 72 2.29 -5.22 11.58
CA TYR A 72 2.88 -3.90 11.70
C TYR A 72 4.37 -4.00 12.05
N ARG A 73 5.12 -2.94 11.72
CA ARG A 73 6.49 -2.70 12.16
C ARG A 73 6.64 -1.23 12.49
N CYS A 74 7.16 -0.91 13.67
CA CYS A 74 7.54 0.44 14.07
C CYS A 74 8.83 0.39 14.88
N THR A 75 9.52 1.53 14.97
CA THR A 75 10.83 1.66 15.61
C THR A 75 10.89 2.92 16.46
N GLY A 76 11.23 2.76 17.74
CA GLY A 76 11.48 3.88 18.64
C GLY A 76 10.24 4.68 18.98
N ASN A 77 9.97 4.85 20.27
CA ASN A 77 8.84 5.64 20.73
C ASN A 77 9.19 6.31 22.06
N THR A 78 8.62 7.49 22.25
CA THR A 78 8.71 8.33 23.46
C THR A 78 7.43 8.29 24.27
N GLY A 79 6.29 7.97 23.64
CA GLY A 79 4.99 7.74 24.25
C GLY A 79 4.40 6.37 23.91
N PRO A 80 3.20 6.03 24.43
CA PRO A 80 2.52 4.80 24.08
C PRO A 80 2.14 4.78 22.59
N VAL A 81 2.25 3.60 21.97
CA VAL A 81 1.92 3.39 20.56
C VAL A 81 0.78 2.40 20.45
N PHE A 82 -0.10 2.61 19.48
CA PHE A 82 -1.27 1.79 19.23
C PHE A 82 -1.39 1.45 17.75
N VAL A 83 -1.85 0.24 17.45
CA VAL A 83 -2.45 -0.08 16.15
C VAL A 83 -3.94 0.13 16.27
N THR A 84 -4.46 1.19 15.65
CA THR A 84 -5.89 1.47 15.56
C THR A 84 -6.41 1.05 14.21
N SER A 85 -7.69 0.70 14.14
CA SER A 85 -8.34 0.36 12.87
C SER A 85 -9.74 0.94 12.77
N GLY A 86 -10.20 1.18 11.55
CA GLY A 86 -11.57 1.58 11.27
C GLY A 86 -12.06 1.05 9.94
N LEU A 87 -13.38 0.91 9.81
CA LEU A 87 -14.03 0.28 8.67
C LEU A 87 -15.18 1.15 8.15
N SER A 88 -15.31 1.25 6.85
CA SER A 88 -16.47 1.81 6.14
C SER A 88 -16.99 0.79 5.13
N GLN A 89 -18.31 0.61 5.03
CA GLN A 89 -18.90 -0.32 4.05
C GLN A 89 -19.94 0.37 3.16
N ARG A 90 -21.06 0.83 3.71
CA ARG A 90 -22.13 1.39 2.88
C ARG A 90 -21.83 2.82 2.41
N ASP A 91 -21.45 3.69 3.33
CA ASP A 91 -21.05 5.08 3.02
C ASP A 91 -19.55 5.22 3.28
N PRO A 92 -18.71 5.46 2.24
CA PRO A 92 -17.27 5.62 2.41
C PRO A 92 -16.90 6.86 3.24
N ARG A 93 -17.83 7.79 3.49
CA ARG A 93 -17.62 8.96 4.35
C ARG A 93 -17.75 8.64 5.84
N VAL A 94 -18.38 7.52 6.19
CA VAL A 94 -18.61 7.12 7.58
C VAL A 94 -17.64 5.99 7.92
N ARG A 95 -16.67 6.29 8.78
CA ARG A 95 -15.69 5.32 9.28
C ARG A 95 -16.01 4.93 10.70
N HIS A 96 -16.27 3.65 10.92
CA HIS A 96 -16.54 3.08 12.23
C HIS A 96 -15.23 2.61 12.86
N GLY A 97 -14.93 3.04 14.08
CA GLY A 97 -13.76 2.60 14.80
C GLY A 97 -13.87 1.13 15.21
N ILE A 98 -12.86 0.33 14.85
CA ILE A 98 -12.75 -1.09 15.20
C ILE A 98 -11.54 -1.24 16.11
N GLY A 99 -11.76 -1.08 17.41
CA GLY A 99 -10.78 -1.34 18.46
C GLY A 99 -9.43 -0.63 18.32
N GLY A 100 -8.49 -1.09 19.13
CA GLY A 100 -7.11 -0.64 19.15
C GLY A 100 -6.28 -1.52 20.06
N THR A 101 -5.06 -1.86 19.63
CA THR A 101 -4.14 -2.71 20.39
C THR A 101 -2.85 -1.97 20.66
N VAL A 102 -2.27 -2.14 21.85
CA VAL A 102 -0.96 -1.58 22.18
C VAL A 102 0.12 -2.17 21.27
N ALA A 103 0.88 -1.30 20.61
CA ALA A 103 1.97 -1.65 19.72
C ALA A 103 3.33 -1.64 20.46
N ARG A 104 4.25 -2.48 19.99
CA ARG A 104 5.64 -2.52 20.46
C ARG A 104 6.57 -2.12 19.33
N CYS A 105 7.25 -0.99 19.48
CA CYS A 105 8.12 -0.43 18.45
C CYS A 105 9.60 -0.77 18.66
N ASP A 106 9.92 -2.06 18.53
CA ASP A 106 11.29 -2.59 18.62
C ASP A 106 11.90 -2.93 17.25
N GLY A 107 11.26 -2.54 16.15
CA GLY A 107 11.72 -2.80 14.80
C GLY A 107 11.47 -4.22 14.28
N THR A 108 10.76 -5.07 15.02
CA THR A 108 10.33 -6.39 14.55
C THR A 108 8.91 -6.33 14.01
N THR A 109 8.64 -7.05 12.92
CA THR A 109 7.27 -7.22 12.41
C THR A 109 6.44 -8.03 13.40
N ARG A 110 5.26 -7.53 13.76
CA ARG A 110 4.31 -8.19 14.66
C ARG A 110 2.93 -8.28 14.06
N THR A 111 2.16 -9.26 14.50
CA THR A 111 0.74 -9.34 14.20
C THR A 111 -0.06 -8.41 15.10
N TRP A 112 -1.21 -7.97 14.61
CA TRP A 112 -2.20 -7.24 15.39
C TRP A 112 -3.60 -7.82 15.11
N SER A 113 -4.51 -7.66 16.08
CA SER A 113 -5.91 -8.07 15.97
C SER A 113 -6.76 -7.08 16.74
N ASN A 114 -7.70 -6.43 16.07
CA ASN A 114 -8.67 -5.55 16.70
C ASN A 114 -10.08 -6.07 16.45
N SER A 115 -10.92 -6.02 17.48
CA SER A 115 -12.34 -6.34 17.37
C SER A 115 -13.20 -5.19 17.89
N GLY A 116 -14.38 -5.03 17.31
CA GLY A 116 -15.33 -3.99 17.72
C GLY A 116 -16.70 -4.20 17.11
N GLN A 117 -17.74 -3.80 17.84
CA GLN A 117 -19.11 -3.82 17.36
C GLN A 117 -19.44 -2.48 16.70
N VAL A 118 -20.02 -2.52 15.50
CA VAL A 118 -20.49 -1.32 14.81
C VAL A 118 -21.93 -1.04 15.19
N THR A 119 -22.19 0.17 15.69
CA THR A 119 -23.54 0.66 16.00
C THR A 119 -23.97 1.69 14.95
N GLY A 120 -25.28 1.76 14.66
CA GLY A 120 -25.82 2.71 13.67
C GLY A 120 -25.72 2.27 12.20
N GLU A 121 -25.00 1.18 11.90
CA GLU A 121 -24.99 0.53 10.58
C GLU A 121 -25.09 -0.99 10.73
N THR A 122 -25.88 -1.63 9.87
CA THR A 122 -25.88 -3.10 9.74
C THR A 122 -24.87 -3.52 8.69
N LEU A 123 -23.70 -3.98 9.14
CA LEU A 123 -22.69 -4.55 8.26
C LEU A 123 -23.15 -5.86 7.65
N ARG A 124 -22.66 -6.15 6.44
CA ARG A 124 -22.96 -7.37 5.68
C ARG A 124 -21.66 -8.02 5.19
N PRO A 125 -21.65 -9.34 4.99
CA PRO A 125 -20.58 -9.98 4.23
C PRO A 125 -20.43 -9.33 2.83
N GLY A 126 -19.19 -9.13 2.39
CA GLY A 126 -18.86 -8.44 1.14
C GLY A 126 -17.71 -7.45 1.30
N THR A 127 -17.50 -6.61 0.28
CA THR A 127 -16.43 -5.61 0.29
C THR A 127 -16.61 -4.61 1.43
N ALA A 128 -15.51 -4.25 2.08
CA ALA A 128 -15.43 -3.12 3.01
C ALA A 128 -14.06 -2.46 2.89
N HIS A 129 -14.01 -1.17 3.16
CA HIS A 129 -12.77 -0.41 3.15
C HIS A 129 -12.25 -0.24 4.58
N VAL A 130 -11.01 -0.62 4.82
CA VAL A 130 -10.37 -0.56 6.14
C VAL A 130 -9.20 0.41 6.11
N GLN A 131 -9.10 1.23 7.15
CA GLN A 131 -7.86 1.91 7.49
C GLN A 131 -7.28 1.32 8.77
N ALA A 132 -5.98 1.04 8.76
CA ALA A 132 -5.20 0.74 9.94
C ALA A 132 -4.07 1.75 10.10
N THR A 133 -3.81 2.18 11.34
CA THR A 133 -2.83 3.22 11.65
C THR A 133 -2.00 2.83 12.87
N VAL A 134 -0.68 2.94 12.76
CA VAL A 134 0.24 2.87 13.90
C VAL A 134 0.46 4.30 14.39
N MET A 135 -0.07 4.60 15.57
CA MET A 135 -0.11 5.95 16.14
C MET A 135 0.56 5.98 17.52
N GLU A 136 1.54 6.86 17.67
CA GLU A 136 2.15 7.21 18.95
C GLU A 136 1.46 8.43 19.55
N LEU A 137 1.19 8.40 20.86
CA LEU A 137 0.73 9.56 21.60
C LEU A 137 1.91 10.17 22.35
N ARG A 138 2.53 11.22 21.79
CA ARG A 138 3.69 11.88 22.40
C ARG A 138 3.25 12.88 23.46
N PRO A 139 3.82 12.83 24.69
CA PRO A 139 3.53 13.83 25.69
C PRO A 139 4.14 15.18 25.27
N VAL A 140 3.31 16.18 25.02
CA VAL A 140 3.75 17.56 24.72
C VAL A 140 3.02 18.52 25.65
N GLY A 141 3.67 18.89 26.76
CA GLY A 141 3.01 19.66 27.83
C GLY A 141 1.90 18.84 28.50
N LEU A 142 0.69 19.40 28.59
CA LEU A 142 -0.46 18.75 29.23
C LEU A 142 -1.28 17.85 28.29
N VAL A 143 -1.09 17.96 26.97
CA VAL A 143 -1.91 17.25 25.97
C VAL A 143 -1.02 16.32 25.14
N PRO A 144 -1.34 15.02 25.05
CA PRO A 144 -0.61 14.14 24.15
C PRO A 144 -0.97 14.46 22.69
N LEU A 145 0.04 14.59 21.82
CA LEU A 145 -0.14 14.79 20.38
C LEU A 145 0.05 13.48 19.61
N PRO A 146 -0.81 13.18 18.62
CA PRO A 146 -0.65 12.01 17.78
C PRO A 146 0.50 12.18 16.79
N VAL A 147 1.35 11.15 16.67
CA VAL A 147 2.35 10.99 15.62
C VAL A 147 2.09 9.68 14.89
N PHE A 148 1.97 9.75 13.58
CA PHE A 148 1.68 8.58 12.74
C PHE A 148 2.97 7.97 12.22
N HIS A 149 3.20 6.71 12.61
CA HIS A 149 4.34 5.91 12.16
C HIS A 149 4.06 5.29 10.78
N ALA A 150 2.85 4.75 10.61
CA ALA A 150 2.40 4.15 9.36
C ALA A 150 0.87 4.16 9.27
N THR A 151 0.35 4.23 8.04
CA THR A 151 -1.07 4.09 7.73
C THR A 151 -1.23 3.20 6.50
N ALA A 152 -2.25 2.35 6.51
CA ALA A 152 -2.68 1.58 5.36
C ALA A 152 -4.18 1.74 5.17
N ASP A 153 -4.58 1.98 3.92
CA ASP A 153 -5.96 2.00 3.47
C ASP A 153 -6.13 0.87 2.44
N GLN A 154 -7.05 -0.06 2.68
CA GLN A 154 -7.19 -1.26 1.87
C GLN A 154 -8.64 -1.75 1.83
N ASP A 155 -9.09 -2.17 0.65
CA ASP A 155 -10.33 -2.92 0.51
C ASP A 155 -10.13 -4.38 0.91
N ILE A 156 -11.05 -4.90 1.73
CA ILE A 156 -11.06 -6.28 2.20
C ILE A 156 -12.42 -6.93 1.94
N THR A 157 -12.48 -8.24 2.11
CA THR A 157 -13.75 -8.98 2.12
C THR A 157 -14.14 -9.34 3.55
N LEU A 158 -15.28 -8.84 4.02
CA LEU A 158 -15.93 -9.33 5.22
C LEU A 158 -16.62 -10.66 4.92
N VAL A 159 -16.27 -11.69 5.70
CA VAL A 159 -16.92 -13.00 5.66
C VAL A 159 -17.56 -13.29 7.01
N ARG A 160 -18.56 -14.18 7.04
CA ARG A 160 -19.12 -14.61 8.33
C ARG A 160 -18.03 -15.28 9.18
N GLY A 161 -18.01 -14.90 10.45
CA GLY A 161 -17.18 -15.49 11.51
C GLY A 161 -17.88 -16.63 12.22
#